data_AF-C0BSN8-F1
#
_entry.id   AF-C0BSN8-F1
#
_cell.length_a   1.000
_cell.length_b   1.000
_cell.length_c   1.000
_cell.angle_alpha   90.00
_cell.angle_beta   90.00
_cell.angle_gamma   90.00
#
_symmetry.space_group_name_H-M   'P 1'
#
loop_
_entity.id
_entity.type
_entity.pdbx_description
1 polymer ?
#
loop_
_entity_poly.entity_id
_entity_poly.type
_entity_poly.pdbx_seq_one_letter_code
_entity_poly.pdbx_strand_id
1 'polypeptide(L)'
;MTFNSTGNGADESSLPSYKRLRLGDIAFEGHANKEFAYGRFVLNDAGNGIMSPRFTCLRPIVEQEYSFWKYFIHSEEVMRPILVNSTKSGTMMNELVVKDFLEQEILVPSLPEQRQIGAFFDCLDSLITLHQRKLELLRNIKKSMLDKMFV
;
A
#
# COMPACT_ATOMS: atom_id res chain seq x y z
N MET A 1 23.10 10.95 -19.06
CA MET A 1 22.32 9.73 -19.32
C MET A 1 21.16 10.11 -20.24
N THR A 2 21.00 9.45 -21.38
CA THR A 2 19.91 9.68 -22.33
C THR A 2 19.02 8.45 -22.34
N PHE A 3 17.76 8.60 -21.93
CA PHE A 3 16.78 7.52 -21.92
C PHE A 3 15.88 7.60 -23.16
N ASN A 4 15.33 6.47 -23.56
CA ASN A 4 14.26 6.36 -24.54
C ASN A 4 13.03 7.19 -24.10
N SER A 5 12.48 8.02 -24.99
CA SER A 5 11.28 8.84 -24.74
C SER A 5 9.97 8.06 -24.62
N THR A 6 9.94 6.80 -25.05
CA THR A 6 8.74 5.94 -25.02
C THR A 6 8.57 5.15 -23.72
N GLY A 7 9.51 5.28 -22.76
CA GLY A 7 9.41 4.66 -21.43
C GLY A 7 9.41 3.12 -21.44
N ASN A 8 9.35 2.53 -20.24
CA ASN A 8 9.20 1.08 -20.05
C ASN A 8 7.76 0.74 -19.63
N GLY A 9 6.78 1.39 -20.24
CA GLY A 9 5.36 1.15 -19.97
C GLY A 9 4.90 -0.24 -20.42
N ALA A 10 3.71 -0.64 -19.99
CA ALA A 10 3.08 -1.86 -20.50
C ALA A 10 2.81 -1.70 -22.01
N ASP A 11 3.06 -2.77 -22.78
CA ASP A 11 2.72 -2.80 -24.20
C ASP A 11 1.20 -2.59 -24.38
N GLU A 12 0.77 -1.78 -25.35
CA GLU A 12 -0.64 -1.46 -25.55
C GLU A 12 -1.50 -2.71 -25.78
N SER A 13 -0.96 -3.72 -26.46
CA SER A 13 -1.67 -4.99 -26.69
C SER A 13 -1.88 -5.80 -25.41
N SER A 14 -1.08 -5.53 -24.36
CA SER A 14 -1.18 -6.19 -23.06
C SER A 14 -2.18 -5.53 -22.11
N LEU A 15 -2.55 -4.25 -22.34
CA LEU A 15 -3.45 -3.50 -21.47
C LEU A 15 -4.80 -4.20 -21.17
N PRO A 16 -5.45 -4.92 -22.12
CA PRO A 16 -6.69 -5.64 -21.83
C PRO A 16 -6.55 -6.74 -20.77
N SER A 17 -5.34 -7.27 -20.55
CA SER A 17 -5.09 -8.28 -19.52
C SER A 17 -5.03 -7.68 -18.11
N TYR A 18 -4.74 -6.38 -17.99
CA TYR A 18 -4.56 -5.72 -16.71
C TYR A 18 -5.88 -5.57 -15.97
N LYS A 19 -5.81 -5.67 -14.65
CA LYS A 19 -6.96 -5.48 -13.76
C LYS A 19 -7.20 -3.99 -13.58
N ARG A 20 -8.46 -3.56 -13.67
CA ARG A 20 -8.86 -2.18 -13.33
C ARG A 20 -8.96 -2.04 -11.82
N LEU A 21 -8.07 -1.24 -11.24
CA LEU A 21 -8.06 -0.92 -9.81
C LEU A 21 -8.86 0.36 -9.56
N ARG A 22 -9.68 0.35 -8.52
CA ARG A 22 -10.44 1.51 -8.03
C ARG A 22 -9.97 1.89 -6.63
N LEU A 23 -10.24 3.12 -6.23
CA LEU A 23 -10.02 3.56 -4.85
C LEU A 23 -10.73 2.58 -3.88
N GLY A 24 -10.01 2.14 -2.85
CA GLY A 24 -10.50 1.18 -1.86
C GLY A 24 -10.33 -0.30 -2.23
N ASP A 25 -9.92 -0.62 -3.47
CA ASP A 25 -9.52 -1.99 -3.81
C ASP A 25 -8.24 -2.38 -3.05
N ILE A 26 -8.08 -3.67 -2.76
CA ILE A 26 -6.93 -4.21 -2.04
C ILE A 26 -6.14 -5.10 -2.99
N ALA A 27 -4.82 -4.92 -3.05
CA ALA A 27 -3.92 -5.79 -3.77
C ALA A 27 -3.14 -6.68 -2.78
N PHE A 28 -2.97 -7.96 -3.13
CA PHE A 28 -2.04 -8.84 -2.44
C PHE A 28 -0.68 -8.82 -3.13
N GLU A 29 0.34 -8.43 -2.39
CA GLU A 29 1.74 -8.37 -2.78
C GLU A 29 2.46 -9.53 -2.08
N GLY A 30 2.75 -10.60 -2.81
CA GLY A 30 3.23 -11.85 -2.21
C GLY A 30 4.75 -11.91 -1.97
N HIS A 31 5.50 -10.82 -2.17
CA HIS A 31 6.96 -10.86 -2.04
C HIS A 31 7.35 -10.99 -0.57
N ALA A 32 7.89 -12.15 -0.22
CA ALA A 32 8.34 -12.42 1.13
C ALA A 32 9.52 -11.54 1.53
N ASN A 33 9.48 -10.99 2.73
CA ASN A 33 10.62 -10.31 3.34
C ASN A 33 10.66 -10.58 4.86
N LYS A 34 11.61 -9.97 5.58
CA LYS A 34 11.78 -10.21 7.02
C LYS A 34 10.56 -9.82 7.86
N GLU A 35 9.79 -8.83 7.40
CA GLU A 35 8.59 -8.33 8.07
C GLU A 35 7.35 -9.10 7.60
N PHE A 36 7.20 -9.29 6.30
CA PHE A 36 6.05 -9.93 5.66
C PHE A 36 6.45 -11.27 5.03
N ALA A 37 6.55 -12.32 5.85
CA ALA A 37 7.05 -13.63 5.39
C ALA A 37 6.11 -14.33 4.38
N TYR A 38 4.81 -14.04 4.46
CA TYR A 38 3.78 -14.62 3.60
C TYR A 38 3.21 -13.63 2.58
N GLY A 39 3.91 -12.51 2.36
CA GLY A 39 3.38 -11.38 1.61
C GLY A 39 2.50 -10.48 2.47
N ARG A 40 1.87 -9.49 1.84
CA ARG A 40 1.01 -8.52 2.51
C ARG A 40 -0.11 -8.03 1.61
N PHE A 41 -1.17 -7.55 2.22
CA PHE A 41 -2.19 -6.77 1.52
C PHE A 41 -1.83 -5.29 1.53
N VAL A 42 -2.24 -4.59 0.47
CA VAL A 42 -2.04 -3.14 0.30
C VAL A 42 -3.36 -2.54 -0.17
N LEU A 43 -3.89 -1.59 0.60
CA LEU A 43 -5.07 -0.81 0.21
C LEU A 43 -4.68 0.21 -0.86
N ASN A 44 -5.51 0.34 -1.89
CA ASN A 44 -5.37 1.40 -2.87
C ASN A 44 -6.05 2.69 -2.38
N ASP A 45 -5.27 3.59 -1.79
CA ASP A 45 -5.68 4.95 -1.43
C ASP A 45 -5.21 6.02 -2.45
N ALA A 46 -4.56 5.60 -3.55
CA ALA A 46 -3.96 6.50 -4.53
C ALA A 46 -4.93 7.00 -5.61
N GLY A 47 -5.89 6.16 -6.03
CA GLY A 47 -6.88 6.50 -7.05
C GLY A 47 -7.15 5.39 -8.06
N ASN A 48 -7.87 5.70 -9.14
CA ASN A 48 -8.18 4.71 -10.18
C ASN A 48 -6.94 4.44 -11.05
N GLY A 49 -6.72 3.18 -11.41
CA GLY A 49 -5.58 2.77 -12.21
C GLY A 49 -5.69 1.37 -12.77
N ILE A 50 -4.56 0.84 -13.23
CA ILE A 50 -4.42 -0.55 -13.68
C ILE A 50 -3.39 -1.27 -12.84
N MET A 51 -3.63 -2.55 -12.58
CA MET A 51 -2.75 -3.45 -11.84
C MET A 51 -2.33 -4.62 -12.72
N SER A 52 -1.06 -5.01 -12.65
CA SER A 52 -0.55 -6.18 -13.35
C SER A 52 -1.42 -7.41 -13.06
N PRO A 53 -1.70 -8.26 -14.07
CA PRO A 53 -2.49 -9.48 -13.88
C PRO A 53 -1.92 -10.40 -12.79
N ARG A 54 -0.61 -10.29 -12.51
CA ARG A 54 0.13 -11.10 -11.54
C ARG A 54 -0.32 -10.89 -10.09
N PHE A 55 -0.80 -9.70 -9.72
CA PHE A 55 -1.25 -9.43 -8.36
C PHE A 55 -2.71 -9.80 -8.19
N THR A 56 -3.04 -10.48 -7.10
CA THR A 56 -4.44 -10.70 -6.74
C THR A 56 -5.02 -9.38 -6.25
N CYS A 57 -6.17 -8.98 -6.80
CA CYS A 57 -6.89 -7.78 -6.39
C CYS A 57 -8.27 -8.17 -5.88
N LEU A 58 -8.65 -7.63 -4.74
CA LEU A 58 -9.89 -7.89 -4.03
C LEU A 58 -10.65 -6.58 -3.88
N ARG A 59 -11.97 -6.63 -4.06
CA ARG A 59 -12.85 -5.48 -3.84
C ARG A 59 -13.69 -5.73 -2.60
N PRO A 60 -13.62 -4.87 -1.57
CA PRO A 60 -14.54 -4.92 -0.45
C PRO A 60 -15.99 -4.80 -0.94
N ILE A 61 -16.88 -5.63 -0.37
CA ILE A 61 -18.32 -5.60 -0.65
C ILE A 61 -19.11 -4.76 0.37
N VAL A 62 -18.41 -4.24 1.38
CA VAL A 62 -18.94 -3.37 2.43
C VAL A 62 -18.16 -2.06 2.47
N GLU A 63 -18.76 -1.04 3.06
CA GLU A 63 -18.09 0.23 3.34
C GLU A 63 -16.86 -0.02 4.23
N GLN A 64 -15.75 0.65 3.90
CA GLN A 64 -14.50 0.56 4.64
C GLN A 64 -14.03 1.96 5.01
N GLU A 65 -13.52 2.13 6.22
CA GLU A 65 -12.80 3.33 6.62
C GLU A 65 -11.35 3.25 6.14
N TYR A 66 -11.01 3.95 5.05
CA TYR A 66 -9.71 3.80 4.39
C TYR A 66 -8.54 4.22 5.28
N SER A 67 -8.69 5.31 6.04
CA SER A 67 -7.64 5.78 6.94
C SER A 67 -7.36 4.79 8.07
N PHE A 68 -8.32 3.93 8.43
CA PHE A 68 -8.09 2.80 9.35
C PHE A 68 -7.43 1.62 8.63
N TRP A 69 -8.03 1.15 7.53
CA TRP A 69 -7.59 -0.06 6.82
C TRP A 69 -6.20 0.08 6.20
N LYS A 70 -5.80 1.29 5.81
CA LYS A 70 -4.44 1.62 5.36
C LYS A 70 -3.37 1.14 6.34
N TYR A 71 -3.65 1.19 7.64
CA TYR A 71 -2.71 0.78 8.68
C TYR A 71 -3.01 -0.61 9.22
N PHE A 72 -4.29 -0.89 9.52
CA PHE A 72 -4.70 -2.15 10.15
C PHE A 72 -4.34 -3.37 9.30
N ILE A 73 -4.42 -3.25 7.97
CA ILE A 73 -4.15 -4.35 7.05
C ILE A 73 -2.68 -4.80 7.01
N HIS A 74 -1.78 -4.04 7.64
CA HIS A 74 -0.37 -4.37 7.78
C HIS A 74 -0.02 -4.98 9.14
N SER A 75 -1.00 -5.16 10.04
CA SER A 75 -0.78 -5.84 11.32
C SER A 75 -0.45 -7.31 11.09
N GLU A 76 0.82 -7.69 11.21
CA GLU A 76 1.26 -9.09 11.11
C GLU A 76 0.68 -9.97 12.22
N GLU A 77 0.35 -9.41 13.38
CA GLU A 77 -0.34 -10.14 14.44
C GLU A 77 -1.70 -10.67 13.96
N VAL A 78 -2.40 -9.87 13.16
CA VAL A 78 -3.72 -10.21 12.61
C VAL A 78 -3.60 -10.96 11.28
N MET A 79 -2.76 -10.48 10.35
CA MET A 79 -2.74 -10.96 8.97
C MET A 79 -1.88 -12.20 8.77
N ARG A 80 -0.84 -12.42 9.59
CA ARG A 80 0.04 -13.57 9.41
C ARG A 80 -0.68 -14.92 9.53
N PRO A 81 -1.51 -15.19 10.56
CA PRO A 81 -2.22 -16.47 10.66
C PRO A 81 -3.13 -16.73 9.44
N ILE A 82 -3.77 -15.67 8.96
CA ILE A 82 -4.65 -15.68 7.78
C ILE A 82 -3.84 -16.05 6.53
N LEU A 83 -2.70 -15.40 6.32
CA LEU A 83 -1.84 -15.61 5.15
C LEU A 83 -1.12 -16.96 5.17
N VAL A 84 -0.72 -17.46 6.34
CA VAL A 84 -0.17 -18.82 6.48
C VAL A 84 -1.15 -19.87 5.95
N ASN A 85 -2.44 -19.69 6.24
CA ASN A 85 -3.49 -20.63 5.86
C ASN A 85 -4.05 -20.41 4.45
N SER A 86 -3.71 -19.30 3.80
CA SER A 86 -4.30 -18.91 2.52
C SER A 86 -3.28 -18.60 1.43
N THR A 87 -2.00 -18.95 1.63
CA THR A 87 -0.96 -18.76 0.62
C THR A 87 -0.22 -20.05 0.26
N LYS A 88 0.27 -20.10 -0.98
CA LYS A 88 1.19 -21.12 -1.45
C LYS A 88 2.54 -20.49 -1.76
N SER A 89 3.62 -21.20 -1.42
CA SER A 89 4.96 -20.77 -1.77
C SER A 89 5.14 -20.78 -3.28
N GLY A 90 5.51 -19.63 -3.84
CA GLY A 90 5.87 -19.47 -5.25
C GLY A 90 7.34 -19.10 -5.40
N THR A 91 7.93 -19.34 -6.58
CA THR A 91 9.37 -19.18 -6.81
C THR A 91 9.89 -17.77 -6.54
N MET A 92 9.07 -16.74 -6.78
CA MET A 92 9.44 -15.32 -6.59
C MET A 92 8.48 -14.58 -5.66
N MET A 93 7.24 -15.05 -5.55
CA MET A 93 6.15 -14.38 -4.86
C MET A 93 5.19 -15.45 -4.37
N ASN A 94 4.75 -15.38 -3.12
CA ASN A 94 3.69 -16.23 -2.62
C ASN A 94 2.40 -15.95 -3.40
N GLU A 95 1.60 -16.98 -3.58
CA GLU A 95 0.33 -16.90 -4.28
C GLU A 95 -0.81 -16.99 -3.28
N LEU A 96 -1.72 -16.01 -3.30
CA LEU A 96 -2.93 -16.05 -2.48
C LEU A 96 -3.93 -17.04 -3.07
N VAL A 97 -4.31 -18.04 -2.28
CA VAL A 97 -5.44 -18.91 -2.55
C VAL A 97 -6.71 -18.20 -2.09
N VAL A 98 -7.36 -17.51 -3.03
CA VAL A 98 -8.52 -16.64 -2.73
C VAL A 98 -9.63 -17.39 -2.00
N LYS A 99 -9.88 -18.66 -2.35
CA LYS A 99 -10.89 -19.47 -1.68
C LYS A 99 -10.59 -19.62 -0.19
N ASP A 100 -9.39 -20.08 0.14
CA ASP A 100 -8.95 -20.31 1.52
C ASP A 100 -8.93 -18.99 2.32
N PHE A 101 -8.54 -17.89 1.68
CA PHE A 101 -8.57 -16.54 2.27
C PHE A 101 -9.98 -16.10 2.64
N LEU A 102 -10.96 -16.31 1.75
CA LEU A 102 -12.36 -15.92 1.98
C LEU A 102 -13.05 -16.77 3.06
N GLU A 103 -12.48 -17.92 3.42
CA GLU A 103 -12.93 -18.76 4.54
C GLU A 103 -12.31 -18.31 5.88
N GLN A 104 -11.35 -17.38 5.88
CA GLN A 104 -10.78 -16.84 7.10
C GLN A 104 -11.63 -15.68 7.66
N GLU A 105 -11.60 -15.53 8.98
CA GLU A 105 -12.27 -14.44 9.68
C GLU A 105 -11.26 -13.65 10.51
N ILE A 106 -11.50 -12.34 10.64
CA ILE A 106 -10.73 -11.45 11.49
C ILE A 106 -11.68 -10.61 12.33
N LEU A 107 -11.28 -10.36 13.57
CA LEU A 107 -11.97 -9.40 14.42
C LEU A 107 -11.53 -8.00 14.01
N VAL A 108 -12.52 -7.17 13.66
CA VAL A 108 -12.30 -5.75 13.36
C VAL A 108 -13.24 -4.89 14.20
N PRO A 109 -12.82 -3.68 14.60
CA PRO A 109 -13.67 -2.73 15.31
C PRO A 109 -14.93 -2.36 14.54
N SER A 110 -15.93 -1.80 15.23
CA SER A 110 -17.12 -1.26 14.57
C SER A 110 -16.77 -0.08 13.66
N LEU A 111 -17.56 0.18 12.60
CA LEU A 111 -17.29 1.28 11.66
C LEU A 111 -17.16 2.66 12.34
N PRO A 112 -17.98 3.03 13.36
CA PRO A 112 -17.77 4.28 14.11
C PRO A 112 -16.43 4.35 14.84
N GLU A 113 -15.94 3.22 15.36
CA GLU A 113 -14.64 3.13 16.02
C GLU A 113 -13.50 3.20 15.00
N GLN A 114 -13.64 2.51 13.86
CA GLN A 114 -12.70 2.62 12.74
C GLN A 114 -12.55 4.07 12.29
N ARG A 115 -13.65 4.84 12.18
CA ARG A 115 -13.62 6.27 11.85
C ARG A 115 -12.82 7.10 12.84
N GLN A 116 -12.96 6.83 14.14
CA GLN A 116 -12.19 7.55 15.17
C GLN A 116 -10.71 7.21 15.10
N ILE A 117 -10.36 5.93 14.93
CA ILE A 117 -8.98 5.48 14.79
C ILE A 117 -8.36 6.01 13.48
N GLY A 118 -9.11 5.98 12.39
CA GLY A 118 -8.70 6.51 11.08
C GLY A 118 -8.42 8.01 11.14
N ALA A 119 -9.30 8.79 11.77
CA ALA A 119 -9.10 10.23 11.97
C ALA A 119 -7.84 10.53 12.80
N PHE A 120 -7.52 9.69 13.77
CA PHE A 120 -6.27 9.79 14.52
C PHE A 120 -5.04 9.57 13.62
N PHE A 121 -5.06 8.54 12.76
CA PHE A 121 -3.98 8.31 11.80
C PHE A 121 -3.85 9.45 10.77
N ASP A 122 -4.95 9.99 10.25
CA ASP A 122 -4.92 11.14 9.34
C ASP A 122 -4.29 12.38 9.98
N CYS A 123 -4.57 12.61 11.27
CA CYS A 123 -3.94 13.68 12.03
C CYS A 123 -2.42 13.44 12.18
N LEU A 124 -2.00 12.20 12.45
CA LEU A 124 -0.59 11.85 12.54
C LEU A 124 0.13 12.03 11.20
N ASP A 125 -0.45 11.58 10.09
CA ASP A 125 0.12 11.75 8.75
C ASP A 125 0.28 13.22 8.37
N SER A 126 -0.74 14.03 8.69
CA SER A 126 -0.70 15.48 8.50
C SER A 126 0.43 16.12 9.32
N LEU A 127 0.61 15.68 10.57
CA LEU A 127 1.67 16.16 11.45
C LEU A 127 3.07 15.77 10.94
N ILE A 128 3.24 14.52 10.48
CA ILE A 128 4.49 14.03 9.87
C ILE A 128 4.81 14.85 8.62
N THR A 129 3.83 15.02 7.73
CA THR A 129 3.97 15.81 6.50
C THR A 129 4.38 17.26 6.79
N LEU A 130 3.77 17.90 7.79
CA LEU A 130 4.11 19.24 8.22
C LEU A 130 5.57 19.34 8.70
N HIS A 131 6.02 18.38 9.51
CA HIS A 131 7.38 18.35 10.03
C HIS A 131 8.43 18.05 8.94
N GLN A 132 8.11 17.17 7.98
CA GLN A 132 8.98 16.90 6.83
C GLN A 132 9.18 18.14 5.97
N ARG A 133 8.11 18.90 5.69
CA ARG A 133 8.20 20.19 4.96
C ARG A 133 9.05 21.21 5.70
N LYS A 134 8.89 21.32 7.02
CA LYS A 134 9.71 22.22 7.86
C LYS A 134 11.19 21.81 7.82
N LEU A 135 11.49 20.51 7.91
CA LEU A 135 12.86 20.00 7.82
C LEU A 135 13.50 20.34 6.47
N GLU A 136 12.78 20.11 5.38
CA GLU A 136 13.28 20.42 4.03
C GLU A 136 13.58 21.91 3.86
N LEU A 137 12.67 22.77 4.33
CA LEU A 137 12.88 24.23 4.33
C LEU A 137 14.16 24.61 5.10
N LEU A 138 14.35 24.08 6.30
CA LEU A 138 15.55 24.36 7.11
C LEU A 138 16.84 23.86 6.43
N ARG A 139 16.80 22.71 5.75
CA ARG A 139 17.94 22.20 4.98
C ARG A 139 18.30 23.13 3.82
N ASN A 140 17.29 23.65 3.12
CA ASN A 140 17.48 24.60 2.02
C ASN A 140 18.04 25.95 2.51
N ILE A 141 17.52 26.47 3.62
CA ILE A 141 18.04 27.69 4.27
C ILE A 141 19.51 27.49 4.67
N LYS A 142 19.82 26.40 5.36
CA LYS A 142 21.20 26.09 5.77
C LYS A 142 22.14 26.02 4.56
N LYS A 143 21.74 25.34 3.49
CA LYS A 143 22.53 25.26 2.26
C LYS A 143 22.79 26.64 1.67
N SER A 144 21.74 27.45 1.50
CA SER A 144 21.87 28.81 0.96
C SER A 144 22.73 29.72 1.83
N MET A 145 22.65 29.59 3.16
CA MET A 145 23.50 30.36 4.08
C MET A 145 24.96 29.95 3.96
N LEU A 146 25.26 28.65 3.91
CA LEU A 146 26.64 28.16 3.73
C LEU A 146 27.23 28.58 2.38
N ASP A 147 26.46 28.49 1.30
CA ASP A 147 26.89 28.96 -0.03
C ASP A 147 27.25 30.46 -0.01
N LYS A 148 26.56 31.26 0.80
CA LYS A 148 26.83 32.70 0.99
C LYS A 148 27.96 33.02 1.97
N MET A 149 28.42 32.07 2.79
CA MET A 149 29.50 32.31 3.76
C MET A 149 30.90 32.23 3.13
N PHE A 150 31.04 31.52 2.02
CA PHE A 150 32.32 31.26 1.36
C PHE A 150 32.46 31.95 -0.01
N VAL A 151 31.59 32.93 -0.28
CA VAL A 151 31.61 33.82 -1.46
C VAL A 151 31.78 35.26 -0.99
#